data_AF-A0A9W8Z7U8-F1
#
_entry.id   AF-A0A9W8Z7U8-F1
#
_cell.length_a   1.000
_cell.length_b   1.000
_cell.length_c   1.000
_cell.angle_alpha   90.00
_cell.angle_beta   90.00
_cell.angle_gamma   90.00
#
_symmetry.space_group_name_H-M   'P 1'
#
loop_
_entity.id
_entity.type
_entity.pdbx_description
1 polymer ?
#
loop_
_entity_poly.entity_id
_entity_poly.type
_entity_poly.pdbx_seq_one_letter_code
_entity_poly.pdbx_strand_id
1 'polypeptide(L)'
;MAAKRSRDDDEFAELSKRRRRSESATSTQLELTEEDKLLLKLKEEDSMPWKDIAMRFQSDLGKQYQIPALQMRLKRLRERMRIWGEADVRALRMAHEYWAQNKFDIISQKMLEFGAQEKWTARQCARKWAETDALPTPMPQYDQHAQHTFTPYSLSPAEPATSFLPYMHS
;
A
#
# COMPACT_ATOMS: atom_id res chain seq x y z
N MET A 1 29.15 6.00 -35.92
CA MET A 1 28.42 7.06 -35.19
C MET A 1 27.92 6.49 -33.87
N ALA A 2 28.02 7.30 -32.82
CA ALA A 2 27.96 6.92 -31.42
C ALA A 2 26.56 6.55 -30.91
N ALA A 3 26.54 5.66 -29.92
CA ALA A 3 25.39 5.19 -29.15
C ALA A 3 24.93 6.20 -28.08
N LYS A 4 23.61 6.21 -27.79
CA LYS A 4 22.90 6.76 -26.61
C LYS A 4 21.56 6.01 -26.57
N ARG A 5 21.28 4.95 -25.80
CA ARG A 5 21.35 4.64 -24.35
C ARG A 5 20.58 5.59 -23.44
N SER A 6 19.51 5.03 -22.87
CA SER A 6 19.16 5.05 -21.45
C SER A 6 18.65 6.37 -20.89
N ARG A 7 17.32 6.55 -20.87
CA ARG A 7 16.66 7.64 -20.13
C ARG A 7 15.51 7.16 -19.23
N ASP A 8 15.09 5.90 -19.30
CA ASP A 8 13.94 5.40 -18.53
C ASP A 8 14.31 4.61 -17.26
N ASP A 9 15.57 4.20 -17.08
CA ASP A 9 16.02 3.44 -15.89
C ASP A 9 16.23 4.31 -14.62
N ASP A 10 16.35 5.64 -14.77
CA ASP A 10 16.70 6.53 -13.65
C ASP A 10 15.49 6.86 -12.74
N GLU A 11 14.27 6.92 -13.30
CA GLU A 11 13.05 7.23 -12.53
C GLU A 11 12.67 6.10 -11.55
N PHE A 12 12.83 4.85 -11.97
CA PHE A 12 12.46 3.70 -11.13
C PHE A 12 13.42 3.52 -9.94
N ALA A 13 14.69 3.93 -10.10
CA ALA A 13 15.69 3.91 -9.05
C ALA A 13 15.47 5.00 -7.98
N GLU A 14 14.94 6.18 -8.35
CA GLU A 14 14.60 7.27 -7.41
C GLU A 14 13.43 6.88 -6.49
N LEU A 15 12.37 6.28 -7.07
CA LEU A 15 11.23 5.76 -6.30
C LEU A 15 11.65 4.63 -5.34
N SER A 16 12.59 3.78 -5.77
CA SER A 16 13.12 2.68 -4.97
C SER A 16 14.04 3.15 -3.82
N LYS A 17 14.75 4.27 -3.98
CA LYS A 17 15.58 4.88 -2.92
C LYS A 17 14.75 5.61 -1.87
N ARG A 18 13.61 6.21 -2.24
CA ARG A 18 12.66 6.79 -1.26
C ARG A 18 12.02 5.75 -0.36
N ARG A 19 11.94 4.49 -0.80
CA ARG A 19 11.29 3.40 -0.05
C ARG A 19 12.12 2.86 1.13
N ARG A 20 13.40 3.25 1.27
CA ARG A 20 14.30 2.73 2.32
C ARG A 20 14.48 3.62 3.56
N ARG A 21 13.66 4.66 3.74
CA ARG A 21 13.72 5.53 4.95
C ARG A 21 12.42 5.57 5.74
N SER A 22 11.65 4.49 5.74
CA SER A 22 10.40 4.41 6.51
C SER A 22 10.13 3.02 7.08
N GLU A 23 11.18 2.20 7.26
CA GLU A 23 11.05 1.02 8.10
C GLU A 23 11.10 1.45 9.57
N SER A 24 10.00 1.20 10.27
CA SER A 24 9.86 1.26 11.75
C SER A 24 9.53 2.60 12.41
N ALA A 25 8.43 3.26 12.01
CA ALA A 25 7.75 4.26 12.85
C ALA A 25 6.39 3.78 13.40
N THR A 26 6.07 2.50 13.18
CA THR A 26 4.88 1.85 13.73
C THR A 26 5.35 0.82 14.75
N SER A 27 5.09 1.08 16.04
CA SER A 27 5.28 0.16 17.17
C SER A 27 6.59 0.23 17.97
N THR A 28 7.26 1.38 17.98
CA THR A 28 8.20 1.72 19.07
C THR A 28 7.56 2.80 19.92
N GLN A 29 7.38 2.51 21.21
CA GLN A 29 7.00 3.45 22.25
C GLN A 29 7.73 4.79 22.01
N LEU A 30 6.98 5.89 21.86
CA LEU A 30 7.55 7.21 21.55
C LEU A 30 8.47 7.63 22.70
N GLU A 31 9.77 7.38 22.57
CA GLU A 31 10.74 7.87 23.53
C GLU A 31 10.88 9.39 23.36
N LEU A 32 10.33 10.12 24.33
CA LEU A 32 10.47 11.57 24.37
C LEU A 32 11.86 11.95 24.83
N THR A 33 12.49 12.87 24.10
CA THR A 33 13.74 13.50 24.53
C THR A 33 13.55 14.27 25.82
N GLU A 34 14.62 14.50 26.59
CA GLU A 34 14.56 15.28 27.84
C GLU A 34 14.01 16.69 27.61
N GLU A 35 14.37 17.31 26.50
CA GLU A 35 13.81 18.60 26.05
C GLU A 35 12.31 18.54 25.80
N ASP A 36 11.81 17.47 25.15
CA ASP A 36 10.38 17.33 24.86
C ASP A 36 9.59 17.11 26.16
N LYS A 37 10.12 16.33 27.11
CA LYS A 37 9.53 16.13 28.44
C LYS A 37 9.45 17.45 29.21
N LEU A 38 10.54 18.23 29.22
CA LEU A 38 10.58 19.55 29.85
C LEU A 38 9.56 20.50 29.22
N LEU A 39 9.48 20.52 27.89
CA LEU A 39 8.54 21.40 27.17
C LEU A 39 7.07 21.09 27.50
N LEU A 40 6.72 19.80 27.57
CA LEU A 40 5.37 19.37 27.96
C LEU A 40 5.05 19.77 29.39
N LYS A 41 5.94 19.46 30.33
CA LYS A 41 5.75 19.81 31.74
C LYS A 41 5.51 21.30 31.93
N LEU A 42 6.41 22.14 31.43
CA LEU A 42 6.30 23.59 31.63
C LEU A 42 5.03 24.18 30.99
N LYS A 43 4.58 23.63 29.85
CA LYS A 43 3.44 24.19 29.12
C LYS A 43 2.08 23.62 29.53
N GLU A 44 1.99 22.31 29.78
CA GLU A 44 0.74 21.58 30.02
C GLU A 44 0.47 21.38 31.52
N GLU A 45 1.50 21.06 32.32
CA GLU A 45 1.37 20.85 33.77
C GLU A 45 1.45 22.20 34.51
N ASP A 46 2.52 22.95 34.30
CA ASP A 46 2.78 24.20 35.02
C ASP A 46 2.11 25.43 34.38
N SER A 47 1.53 25.27 33.18
CA SER A 47 0.85 26.33 32.43
C SER A 47 1.66 27.63 32.23
N MET A 48 2.99 27.54 32.16
CA MET A 48 3.86 28.72 32.07
C MET A 48 3.70 29.48 30.74
N PRO A 49 3.93 30.81 30.74
CA PRO A 49 3.97 31.60 29.52
C PRO A 49 5.26 31.31 28.73
N TRP A 50 5.21 31.46 27.41
CA TRP A 50 6.32 31.11 26.52
C TRP A 50 7.65 31.81 26.81
N LYS A 51 7.60 33.05 27.32
CA LYS A 51 8.80 33.79 27.70
C LYS A 51 9.55 33.09 28.84
N ASP A 52 8.81 32.66 29.86
CA ASP A 52 9.38 31.99 31.03
C ASP A 52 9.88 30.58 30.65
N ILE A 53 9.16 29.88 29.78
CA ILE A 53 9.63 28.61 29.22
C ILE A 53 10.97 28.78 28.52
N ALA A 54 11.14 29.80 27.67
CA ALA A 54 12.41 30.04 26.98
C ALA A 54 13.56 30.31 27.96
N MET A 55 13.30 31.05 29.06
CA MET A 55 14.28 31.26 30.12
C MET A 55 14.65 29.94 30.82
N ARG A 56 13.66 29.08 31.13
CA ARG A 56 13.92 27.76 31.72
C ARG A 56 14.75 26.85 30.82
N PHE A 57 14.53 26.88 29.51
CA PHE A 57 15.39 26.15 28.57
C PHE A 57 16.85 26.66 28.57
N GLN A 58 17.05 27.97 28.73
CA GLN A 58 18.38 28.54 28.86
C GLN A 58 19.03 28.19 30.20
N SER A 59 18.30 28.26 31.31
CA SER A 59 18.82 27.97 32.65
C SER A 59 19.06 26.47 32.88
N ASP A 60 18.09 25.62 32.52
CA ASP A 60 18.10 24.19 32.86
C ASP A 60 18.94 23.37 31.87
N LEU A 61 19.00 23.79 30.60
CA LEU A 61 19.68 23.05 29.52
C LEU A 61 20.79 23.83 28.81
N GLY A 62 20.99 25.11 29.14
CA GLY A 62 21.96 25.97 28.43
C GLY A 62 21.55 26.31 26.99
N LYS A 63 20.30 26.04 26.58
CA LYS A 63 19.85 26.19 25.20
C LYS A 63 18.92 27.39 25.04
N GLN A 64 19.31 28.32 24.18
CA GLN A 64 18.49 29.48 23.87
C GLN A 64 17.60 29.18 22.66
N TYR A 65 16.29 29.15 22.89
CA TYR A 65 15.30 28.98 21.83
C TYR A 65 14.46 30.24 21.64
N GLN A 66 14.14 30.53 20.38
CA GLN A 66 13.12 31.51 20.05
C GLN A 66 11.73 30.93 20.35
N ILE A 67 10.82 31.77 20.85
CA ILE A 67 9.44 31.35 21.20
C ILE A 67 8.72 30.61 20.05
N PRO A 68 8.76 31.08 18.78
CA PRO A 68 8.14 30.35 17.68
C PRO A 68 8.71 28.94 17.47
N ALA A 69 9.99 28.73 17.75
CA ALA A 69 10.61 27.41 17.64
C ALA A 69 10.06 26.44 18.71
N LEU A 70 9.90 26.91 19.96
CA LEU A 70 9.28 26.13 21.04
C LEU A 70 7.82 25.82 20.76
N GLN A 71 7.06 26.80 20.25
CA GLN A 71 5.66 26.61 19.84
C GLN A 71 5.53 25.54 18.76
N MET A 72 6.35 25.63 17.71
CA MET A 72 6.36 24.66 16.63
C MET A 72 6.80 23.27 17.10
N ARG A 73 7.77 23.21 18.00
CA ARG A 73 8.22 21.97 18.61
C ARG A 73 7.09 21.30 19.39
N LEU A 74 6.42 22.03 20.28
CA LEU A 74 5.29 21.50 21.03
C LEU A 74 4.15 21.05 20.10
N LYS A 75 3.82 21.86 19.08
CA LYS A 75 2.79 21.49 18.09
C LYS A 75 3.09 20.14 17.45
N ARG A 76 4.32 19.92 16.99
CA ARG A 76 4.76 18.65 16.37
C ARG A 76 4.82 17.51 17.37
N LEU A 77 5.25 17.81 18.60
CA LEU A 77 5.30 16.85 19.69
C LEU A 77 3.92 16.27 20.00
N ARG A 78 2.89 17.14 20.11
CA ARG A 78 1.50 16.71 20.32
C ARG A 78 0.98 15.84 19.18
N GLU A 79 1.29 16.18 17.93
CA GLU A 79 0.91 15.35 16.78
C GLU A 79 1.60 13.98 16.84
N ARG A 80 2.90 13.93 17.14
CA ARG A 80 3.63 12.66 17.28
C ARG A 80 3.05 11.80 18.39
N MET A 81 2.65 12.40 19.52
CA MET A 81 2.07 11.71 20.66
C MET A 81 0.60 11.32 20.48
N ARG A 82 -0.01 11.62 19.33
CA ARG A 82 -1.41 11.26 19.08
C ARG A 82 -1.58 9.75 19.08
N ILE A 83 -2.43 9.26 19.97
CA ILE A 83 -2.78 7.86 20.09
C ILE A 83 -4.13 7.64 19.40
N TRP A 84 -4.22 6.58 18.60
CA TRP A 84 -5.50 6.12 18.06
C TRP A 84 -6.29 5.42 19.17
N GLY A 85 -7.46 5.95 19.52
CA GLY A 85 -8.34 5.29 20.47
C GLY A 85 -8.94 4.02 19.90
N GLU A 86 -9.36 3.10 20.76
CA GLU A 86 -10.04 1.87 20.30
C GLU A 86 -11.30 2.16 19.48
N ALA A 87 -12.02 3.24 19.83
CA ALA A 87 -13.17 3.72 19.07
C ALA A 87 -12.76 4.17 17.65
N ASP A 88 -11.65 4.89 17.51
CA ASP A 88 -11.14 5.36 16.21
C ASP A 88 -10.70 4.17 15.34
N VAL A 89 -9.98 3.20 15.94
CA VAL A 89 -9.56 1.98 15.24
C VAL A 89 -10.76 1.16 14.80
N ARG A 90 -11.78 1.03 15.65
CA ARG A 90 -13.03 0.34 15.31
C ARG A 90 -13.77 1.04 14.18
N ALA A 91 -13.92 2.36 14.26
CA ALA A 91 -14.54 3.16 13.22
C ALA A 91 -13.79 3.04 11.89
N LEU A 92 -12.46 3.07 11.92
CA LEU A 92 -11.61 2.86 10.75
C LEU A 92 -11.86 1.50 10.09
N ARG A 93 -11.92 0.43 10.88
CA ARG A 93 -12.22 -0.93 10.38
C ARG A 93 -13.60 -0.99 9.73
N MET A 94 -14.62 -0.44 10.39
CA MET A 94 -15.98 -0.42 9.86
C MET A 94 -16.08 0.39 8.55
N ALA A 95 -15.43 1.55 8.49
CA ALA A 95 -15.41 2.40 7.30
C ALA A 95 -14.71 1.69 6.13
N HIS A 96 -13.58 1.03 6.40
CA HIS A 96 -12.85 0.27 5.39
C HIS A 96 -13.68 -0.92 4.88
N GLU A 97 -14.31 -1.68 5.78
CA GLU A 97 -15.16 -2.81 5.41
C GLU A 97 -16.35 -2.36 4.53
N TYR A 98 -17.02 -1.27 4.93
CA TYR A 98 -18.11 -0.69 4.16
C TYR A 98 -17.64 -0.29 2.76
N TRP A 99 -16.50 0.41 2.65
CA TRP A 99 -15.94 0.77 1.35
C TRP A 99 -15.61 -0.47 0.52
N ALA A 100 -14.97 -1.50 1.10
CA ALA A 100 -14.58 -2.70 0.37
C ALA A 100 -15.79 -3.41 -0.26
N GLN A 101 -16.89 -3.50 0.48
CA GLN A 101 -18.15 -4.11 0.02
C GLN A 101 -18.90 -3.25 -1.00
N ASN A 102 -18.87 -1.92 -0.85
CA ASN A 102 -19.71 -0.99 -1.61
C ASN A 102 -18.92 -0.11 -2.59
N LYS A 103 -17.64 -0.40 -2.85
CA LYS A 103 -16.76 0.48 -3.65
C LYS A 103 -17.34 0.78 -5.03
N PHE A 104 -17.98 -0.20 -5.68
CA PHE A 104 -18.56 0.00 -7.00
C PHE A 104 -19.90 0.73 -6.97
N ASP A 105 -20.67 0.63 -5.89
CA ASP A 105 -21.83 1.49 -5.66
C ASP A 105 -21.39 2.95 -5.50
N ILE A 106 -20.36 3.20 -4.69
CA ILE A 106 -19.76 4.52 -4.51
C ILE A 106 -19.24 5.07 -5.85
N ILE A 107 -18.50 4.25 -6.62
CA ILE A 107 -17.99 4.64 -7.94
C ILE A 107 -19.15 4.98 -8.87
N SER A 108 -20.18 4.13 -8.95
CA SER A 108 -21.32 4.32 -9.86
C SER A 108 -22.05 5.64 -9.63
N GLN A 109 -22.19 6.06 -8.37
CA GLN A 109 -22.78 7.34 -8.00
C GLN A 109 -21.92 8.53 -8.45
N LYS A 110 -20.59 8.36 -8.48
CA LYS A 110 -19.63 9.40 -8.85
C LYS A 110 -19.33 9.49 -10.35
N MET A 111 -19.66 8.48 -11.16
CA MET A 111 -19.36 8.45 -12.59
C MET A 111 -19.79 9.71 -13.35
N LEU A 112 -20.99 10.24 -13.06
CA LEU A 112 -21.48 11.47 -13.70
C LEU A 112 -20.67 12.71 -13.31
N GLU A 113 -20.26 12.82 -12.05
CA GLU A 113 -19.41 13.92 -11.57
C GLU A 113 -18.05 13.93 -12.27
N PHE A 114 -17.57 12.75 -12.70
CA PHE A 114 -16.34 12.58 -13.45
C PHE A 114 -16.53 12.61 -14.98
N GLY A 115 -17.69 13.03 -15.47
CA GLY A 115 -17.94 13.27 -16.90
C GLY A 115 -18.48 12.07 -17.68
N ALA A 116 -18.97 11.02 -17.02
CA ALA A 116 -19.77 10.02 -17.71
C ALA A 116 -21.02 10.66 -18.31
N GLN A 117 -21.35 10.29 -19.54
CA GLN A 117 -22.51 10.85 -20.26
C GLN A 117 -23.83 10.21 -19.82
N GLU A 118 -23.77 9.05 -19.16
CA GLU A 118 -24.94 8.30 -18.70
C GLU A 118 -24.69 7.61 -17.35
N LYS A 119 -25.77 7.11 -16.75
CA LYS A 119 -25.71 6.40 -15.48
C LYS A 119 -25.23 4.97 -15.69
N TRP A 120 -24.15 4.61 -14.99
CA TRP A 120 -23.65 3.25 -14.93
C TRP A 120 -24.03 2.60 -13.62
N THR A 121 -24.43 1.33 -13.63
CA THR A 121 -24.68 0.56 -12.40
C THR A 121 -23.36 0.07 -11.80
N ALA A 122 -23.36 -0.18 -10.47
CA ALA A 122 -22.21 -0.73 -9.77
C ALA A 122 -21.64 -1.99 -10.45
N ARG A 123 -22.50 -2.90 -10.91
CA ARG A 123 -22.09 -4.13 -11.61
C ARG A 123 -21.39 -3.86 -12.93
N GLN A 124 -21.84 -2.86 -13.70
CA GLN A 124 -21.20 -2.47 -14.96
C GLN A 124 -19.83 -1.84 -14.71
N CYS A 125 -19.74 -0.95 -13.71
CA CYS A 125 -18.46 -0.37 -13.28
C CYS A 125 -17.49 -1.47 -12.82
N ALA A 126 -17.95 -2.44 -12.02
CA ALA A 126 -17.14 -3.55 -11.54
C ALA A 126 -16.58 -4.41 -12.68
N ARG A 127 -17.44 -4.80 -13.63
CA ARG A 127 -17.02 -5.57 -14.80
C ARG A 127 -16.00 -4.82 -15.63
N LYS A 128 -16.27 -3.53 -15.93
CA LYS A 128 -15.37 -2.71 -16.74
C LYS A 128 -14.03 -2.50 -16.04
N TRP A 129 -14.03 -2.29 -14.73
CA TRP A 129 -12.81 -2.17 -13.94
C TRP A 129 -11.97 -3.45 -13.97
N ALA A 130 -12.60 -4.62 -13.83
CA ALA A 130 -11.90 -5.91 -13.90
C ALA A 130 -11.26 -6.15 -15.28
N GLU A 131 -11.93 -5.76 -16.37
CA GLU A 131 -11.37 -5.83 -17.73
C GLU A 131 -10.15 -4.92 -17.91
N THR A 132 -10.12 -3.75 -17.27
CA THR A 132 -9.02 -2.78 -17.41
C THR A 132 -7.86 -3.04 -16.46
N ASP A 133 -8.14 -3.60 -15.29
CA ASP A 133 -7.13 -3.92 -14.26
C ASP A 133 -6.40 -5.24 -14.57
N ALA A 134 -7.09 -6.19 -15.22
CA ALA A 134 -6.43 -7.29 -15.89
C ALA A 134 -5.61 -6.72 -17.06
N LEU A 135 -4.30 -6.55 -16.87
CA LEU A 135 -3.36 -6.16 -17.92
C LEU A 135 -3.70 -6.88 -19.25
N PRO A 136 -3.59 -6.23 -20.42
CA PRO A 136 -3.75 -6.92 -21.69
C PRO A 136 -2.66 -8.00 -21.77
N THR A 137 -3.07 -9.26 -21.61
CA THR A 137 -2.24 -10.40 -22.01
C THR A 137 -1.81 -10.13 -23.46
N PRO A 138 -0.52 -10.00 -23.79
CA PRO A 138 -0.12 -9.98 -25.20
C PRO A 138 -0.61 -11.29 -25.78
N MET A 139 -1.65 -11.22 -26.61
CA MET A 139 -2.13 -12.37 -27.36
C MET A 139 -0.92 -12.98 -28.05
N PRO A 140 -0.58 -14.25 -27.82
CA PRO A 140 0.44 -14.89 -28.62
C PRO A 140 -0.07 -14.84 -30.06
N GLN A 141 0.66 -14.12 -30.92
CA GLN A 141 0.49 -14.24 -32.36
C GLN A 141 0.72 -15.72 -32.68
N TYR A 142 -0.36 -16.45 -32.92
CA TYR A 142 -0.27 -17.81 -33.41
C TYR A 142 0.32 -17.70 -34.81
N ASP A 143 1.60 -18.02 -34.93
CA ASP A 143 2.30 -18.09 -36.20
C ASP A 143 1.60 -19.17 -37.04
N GLN A 144 0.80 -18.73 -38.02
CA GLN A 144 -0.01 -19.56 -38.90
C GLN A 144 0.85 -20.19 -40.01
N HIS A 145 2.05 -20.69 -39.70
CA HIS A 145 2.97 -21.22 -40.71
C HIS A 145 3.85 -22.37 -40.16
N ALA A 146 3.24 -23.43 -39.63
CA ALA A 146 3.97 -24.68 -39.45
C ALA A 146 3.08 -25.92 -39.70
N GLN A 147 3.13 -26.35 -40.95
CA GLN A 147 3.17 -27.76 -41.36
C GLN A 147 1.86 -28.57 -41.28
N HIS A 148 1.04 -28.38 -42.32
CA HIS A 148 0.25 -29.46 -42.89
C HIS A 148 1.18 -30.59 -43.34
N THR A 149 1.44 -31.55 -42.47
CA THR A 149 1.97 -32.87 -42.86
C THR A 149 0.97 -33.94 -42.42
N PHE A 150 0.24 -34.40 -43.42
CA PHE A 150 -0.75 -35.45 -43.42
C PHE A 150 -0.09 -36.78 -42.99
N THR A 151 -0.53 -37.40 -41.89
CA THR A 151 -0.14 -38.77 -41.53
C THR A 151 -1.23 -39.74 -41.97
N PRO A 152 -0.93 -40.71 -42.86
CA PRO A 152 -1.90 -41.72 -43.24
C PRO A 152 -1.89 -42.90 -42.26
N TYR A 153 -3.09 -43.36 -41.97
CA TYR A 153 -3.46 -44.54 -41.22
C TYR A 153 -2.84 -45.83 -41.80
N SER A 154 -2.14 -46.63 -40.99
CA SER A 154 -1.98 -48.08 -41.24
C SER A 154 -1.59 -48.84 -39.97
N LEU A 155 -2.51 -49.72 -39.52
CA LEU A 155 -2.37 -51.13 -39.07
C LEU A 155 -1.26 -51.44 -38.02
N SER A 156 -1.42 -52.20 -36.93
CA SER A 156 -2.31 -53.31 -36.53
C SER A 156 -1.97 -53.70 -35.06
N PRO A 157 -2.81 -54.44 -34.31
CA PRO A 157 -2.69 -54.62 -32.85
C PRO A 157 -1.96 -55.91 -32.44
N ALA A 158 -1.29 -55.89 -31.27
CA ALA A 158 -0.82 -57.09 -30.57
C ALA A 158 -0.76 -56.87 -29.05
N GLU A 159 -1.80 -57.30 -28.32
CA GLU A 159 -1.67 -57.80 -26.95
C GLU A 159 -1.15 -59.26 -27.02
N PRO A 160 -0.32 -59.76 -26.09
CA PRO A 160 -0.75 -60.18 -24.73
C PRO A 160 0.36 -59.90 -23.67
N ALA A 161 0.25 -60.09 -22.36
CA ALA A 161 -0.54 -61.02 -21.57
C ALA A 161 -0.77 -60.47 -20.15
N THR A 162 -1.98 -60.64 -19.67
CA THR A 162 -2.39 -60.50 -18.28
C THR A 162 -1.72 -61.57 -17.42
N SER A 163 -0.82 -61.17 -16.52
CA SER A 163 -0.29 -62.05 -15.47
C SER A 163 -1.12 -61.87 -14.20
N PHE A 164 -1.82 -62.96 -13.91
CA PHE A 164 -2.81 -63.22 -12.86
C PHE A 164 -2.22 -63.05 -11.44
N LEU A 165 -2.92 -62.31 -10.57
CA LEU A 165 -2.67 -62.28 -9.12
C LEU A 165 -3.45 -63.42 -8.43
N PRO A 166 -2.85 -64.24 -7.56
CA PRO A 166 -3.62 -65.17 -6.74
C PRO A 166 -4.07 -64.49 -5.44
N TYR A 167 -5.39 -64.40 -5.24
CA TYR A 167 -5.98 -64.11 -3.93
C TYR A 167 -6.22 -65.42 -3.16
N MET A 168 -5.82 -65.40 -1.89
CA MET A 168 -5.93 -66.47 -0.91
C MET A 168 -7.39 -66.89 -0.66
N HIS A 169 -7.64 -68.19 -0.50
CA HIS A 169 -8.78 -68.67 0.28
C HIS A 169 -8.42 -70.00 0.97
N SER A 170 -8.61 -69.97 2.31
CA SER A 170 -8.81 -71.07 3.27
C SER A 170 -7.65 -72.02 3.58
#